data_AF-A0A1Y3TFJ7-F1
#
_entry.id   AF-A0A1Y3TFJ7-F1
#
_cell.length_a   1.000
_cell.length_b   1.000
_cell.length_c   1.000
_cell.angle_alpha   90.00
_cell.angle_beta   90.00
_cell.angle_gamma   90.00
#
_symmetry.space_group_name_H-M   'P 1'
#
loop_
_entity.id
_entity.type
_entity.pdbx_description
1 polymer ?
#
loop_
_entity_poly.entity_id
_entity_poly.type
_entity_poly.pdbx_seq_one_letter_code
_entity_poly.pdbx_strand_id
1 'polypeptide(L)'
;MADKIALMEEEYTSLLSQLESAHDQILEHIEAVAGKLEATSAQGGDFYTDEISPKVSQLCEELNNVKAAMEEVYSAHRESIRSFGSAVADLDISC
;
A
#
# COMPACT_ATOMS: atom_id res chain seq x y z
N MET A 1 1.26 -5.93 -37.84
CA MET A 1 2.38 -5.12 -37.31
C MET A 1 1.96 -4.76 -35.89
N ALA A 2 2.79 -5.03 -34.88
CA ALA A 2 2.48 -4.59 -33.53
C ALA A 2 2.55 -3.05 -33.50
N ASP A 3 1.52 -2.40 -32.95
CA ASP A 3 1.55 -0.95 -32.73
C ASP A 3 2.71 -0.63 -31.78
N LYS A 4 3.64 0.21 -32.24
CA LYS A 4 4.75 0.67 -31.39
C LYS A 4 4.20 1.68 -30.40
N ILE A 5 4.30 1.36 -29.12
CA ILE A 5 4.05 2.31 -28.03
C ILE A 5 5.36 3.05 -27.77
N ALA A 6 5.34 4.39 -27.88
CA ALA A 6 6.46 5.22 -27.44
C ALA A 6 6.35 5.41 -25.93
N LEU A 7 7.36 4.97 -25.19
CA LEU A 7 7.42 5.05 -23.75
C LEU A 7 8.67 5.82 -23.38
N MET A 8 8.51 6.98 -22.71
CA MET A 8 9.65 7.76 -22.21
C MET A 8 10.14 7.10 -20.92
N GLU A 9 11.31 6.49 -20.96
CA GLU A 9 11.86 5.67 -19.87
C GLU A 9 11.96 6.43 -18.54
N GLU A 10 12.40 7.69 -18.59
CA GLU A 10 12.51 8.56 -17.41
C GLU A 10 11.14 8.87 -16.78
N GLU A 11 10.14 9.21 -17.60
CA GLU A 11 8.79 9.51 -17.14
C GLU A 11 8.13 8.27 -16.56
N TYR A 12 8.29 7.11 -17.22
CA TYR A 12 7.78 5.84 -16.75
C TYR A 12 8.38 5.46 -15.40
N THR A 13 9.71 5.50 -15.28
CA THR A 13 10.41 5.19 -14.03
C THR A 13 9.98 6.14 -12.89
N SER A 14 9.80 7.42 -13.20
CA SER A 14 9.29 8.41 -12.25
C SER A 14 7.88 8.08 -11.77
N LEU A 15 6.97 7.72 -12.67
CA LEU A 15 5.59 7.34 -12.33
C LEU A 15 5.54 6.08 -11.47
N LEU A 16 6.40 5.09 -11.75
CA LEU A 16 6.53 3.89 -10.92
C LEU A 16 7.00 4.21 -9.51
N SER A 17 8.03 5.05 -9.37
CA SER A 17 8.54 5.48 -8.07
C SER A 17 7.48 6.24 -7.27
N GLN A 18 6.71 7.09 -7.94
CA GLN A 18 5.58 7.80 -7.30
C GLN A 18 4.50 6.82 -6.82
N LEU A 19 4.18 5.79 -7.61
CA LEU A 19 3.21 4.78 -7.24
C LEU A 19 3.68 3.95 -6.03
N GLU A 20 4.94 3.52 -6.01
CA GLU A 20 5.52 2.81 -4.86
C GLU A 20 5.50 3.67 -3.60
N SER A 21 5.85 4.95 -3.71
CA SER A 21 5.79 5.88 -2.58
C SER A 21 4.36 6.08 -2.08
N ALA A 22 3.37 6.15 -2.97
CA ALA A 22 1.97 6.26 -2.59
C ALA A 22 1.47 5.01 -1.85
N HIS A 23 1.88 3.81 -2.29
CA HIS A 23 1.58 2.57 -1.59
C HIS A 23 2.11 2.59 -0.16
N ASP A 24 3.38 2.97 0.04
CA ASP A 24 4.00 3.03 1.37
C ASP A 24 3.30 4.04 2.28
N GLN A 25 2.99 5.24 1.77
CA GLN A 25 2.26 6.26 2.52
C GLN A 25 0.87 5.78 2.98
N ILE A 26 0.16 5.02 2.15
CA ILE A 26 -1.16 4.47 2.51
C ILE A 26 -1.01 3.49 3.69
N LEU A 27 -0.02 2.60 3.64
CA LEU A 27 0.23 1.63 4.70
C LEU A 27 0.60 2.31 6.02
N GLU A 28 1.48 3.32 5.96
CA GLU A 28 1.87 4.13 7.12
C GLU A 28 0.66 4.85 7.73
N HIS A 29 -0.24 5.38 6.89
CA HIS A 29 -1.45 6.05 7.36
C HIS A 29 -2.41 5.09 8.07
N ILE A 30 -2.62 3.88 7.54
CA ILE A 30 -3.47 2.88 8.17
C ILE A 30 -2.91 2.46 9.53
N GLU A 31 -1.60 2.18 9.59
CA GLU A 31 -0.90 1.84 10.83
C GLU A 31 -0.99 2.97 11.86
N ALA A 32 -0.77 4.22 11.44
CA ALA A 32 -0.87 5.38 12.31
C ALA A 32 -2.30 5.58 12.87
N VAL A 33 -3.34 5.33 12.06
CA VAL A 33 -4.73 5.41 12.50
C VAL A 33 -5.05 4.29 13.50
N ALA A 34 -4.66 3.05 13.21
CA ALA A 34 -4.85 1.92 14.11
C ALA A 34 -4.15 2.15 15.46
N GLY A 35 -2.89 2.60 15.44
CA GLY A 35 -2.13 2.89 16.66
C GLY A 35 -2.72 4.06 17.47
N LYS A 36 -3.22 5.12 16.82
CA LYS A 36 -3.91 6.23 17.51
C LYS A 36 -5.22 5.78 18.16
N LEU A 37 -5.97 4.91 17.47
CA LEU A 37 -7.22 4.37 17.97
C LEU A 37 -6.98 3.48 19.21
N GLU A 38 -5.99 2.59 19.14
CA GLU A 38 -5.59 1.75 20.27
C GLU A 38 -5.10 2.60 21.46
N ALA A 39 -4.22 3.58 21.21
CA ALA A 39 -3.73 4.48 22.25
C ALA A 39 -4.85 5.30 22.91
N THR A 40 -5.87 5.70 22.15
CA THR A 40 -7.04 6.40 22.69
C THR A 40 -7.84 5.51 23.63
N SER A 41 -7.96 4.21 23.33
CA SER A 41 -8.64 3.26 24.22
C SER A 41 -7.85 2.93 25.49
N ALA A 42 -6.51 2.96 25.43
CA ALA A 42 -5.64 2.62 26.55
C ALA A 42 -5.49 3.75 27.60
N GLN A 43 -5.81 5.00 27.25
CA GLN A 43 -5.59 6.16 28.13
C GLN A 43 -6.58 6.30 29.28
N GLY A 44 -7.64 5.46 29.33
CA GLY A 44 -8.64 5.50 30.40
C GLY A 44 -9.54 6.74 30.30
N GLY A 45 -10.82 6.52 30.02
CA GLY A 45 -11.83 7.58 29.95
C GLY A 45 -13.19 7.11 30.44
N ASP A 46 -14.06 8.06 30.77
CA ASP A 46 -15.41 7.83 31.34
C ASP A 46 -16.44 7.22 30.35
N PHE A 47 -15.99 6.69 29.21
CA PHE A 47 -16.86 5.91 28.34
C PHE A 47 -17.22 4.58 29.00
N TYR A 48 -18.31 3.94 28.56
CA TYR A 48 -18.67 2.58 28.97
C TYR A 48 -17.59 1.59 28.48
N THR A 49 -16.47 1.50 29.20
CA THR A 49 -15.24 0.81 28.80
C THR A 49 -15.48 -0.66 28.49
N ASP A 50 -16.40 -1.31 29.19
CA ASP A 50 -16.74 -2.72 28.97
C ASP A 50 -17.47 -2.98 27.64
N GLU A 51 -18.24 -2.01 27.14
CA GLU A 51 -18.96 -2.13 25.87
C GLU A 51 -18.17 -1.57 24.68
N ILE A 52 -17.35 -0.54 24.93
CA ILE A 52 -16.62 0.19 23.88
C ILE A 52 -15.26 -0.45 23.59
N SER A 53 -14.54 -0.96 24.60
CA SER A 53 -13.21 -1.56 24.38
C SER A 53 -13.23 -2.71 23.38
N PRO A 54 -14.19 -3.66 23.43
CA PRO A 54 -14.27 -4.73 22.44
C PRO A 54 -14.50 -4.22 21.01
N LYS A 55 -15.30 -3.15 20.85
CA LYS A 55 -15.55 -2.51 19.54
C LYS A 55 -14.31 -1.81 19.01
N VAL A 56 -13.52 -1.18 19.88
CA VAL A 56 -12.24 -0.58 19.49
C VAL A 56 -11.25 -1.65 19.07
N SER A 57 -11.13 -2.74 19.82
CA SER A 57 -10.28 -3.88 19.43
C SER A 57 -10.69 -4.47 18.08
N GLN A 58 -11.99 -4.65 17.85
CA GLN A 58 -12.50 -5.11 16.56
C GLN A 58 -12.12 -4.15 15.42
N LEU A 59 -12.27 -2.84 15.61
CA LEU A 59 -11.93 -1.85 14.59
C LEU A 59 -10.41 -1.82 14.31
N CYS A 60 -9.56 -1.97 15.34
CA CYS A 60 -8.12 -2.12 15.16
C CYS A 60 -7.77 -3.39 14.36
N GLU A 61 -8.43 -4.51 14.65
CA GLU A 61 -8.25 -5.76 13.92
C GLU A 61 -8.65 -5.62 12.45
N GLU A 62 -9.80 -4.99 12.18
CA GLU A 62 -10.25 -4.69 10.81
C GLU A 62 -9.24 -3.81 10.06
N LEU A 63 -8.70 -2.76 10.69
CA LEU A 63 -7.68 -1.91 10.09
C LEU A 63 -6.38 -2.68 9.78
N ASN A 64 -5.95 -3.55 10.68
CA ASN A 64 -4.76 -4.39 10.46
C ASN A 64 -4.98 -5.41 9.34
N ASN A 65 -6.18 -5.99 9.24
CA ASN A 65 -6.55 -6.88 8.14
C ASN A 65 -6.56 -6.15 6.80
N VAL A 66 -7.08 -4.92 6.75
CA VAL A 66 -7.02 -4.06 5.56
C VAL A 66 -5.57 -3.77 5.17
N LYS A 67 -4.72 -3.42 6.15
CA LYS A 67 -3.28 -3.19 5.91
C LYS A 67 -2.63 -4.41 5.26
N ALA A 68 -2.83 -5.60 5.82
CA ALA A 68 -2.25 -6.84 5.31
C ALA A 68 -2.73 -7.17 3.88
N ALA A 69 -4.02 -6.99 3.60
CA ALA A 69 -4.57 -7.17 2.25
C ALA A 69 -3.97 -6.17 1.25
N MET A 70 -3.78 -4.91 1.65
CA MET A 70 -3.14 -3.90 0.82
C MET A 70 -1.65 -4.20 0.58
N GLU A 71 -0.92 -4.66 1.60
CA GLU A 71 0.48 -5.10 1.46
C GLU A 71 0.64 -6.21 0.42
N GLU A 72 -0.27 -7.19 0.42
CA GLU A 72 -0.29 -8.27 -0.58
C GLU A 72 -0.52 -7.72 -1.99
N VAL A 73 -1.52 -6.86 -2.17
CA VAL A 73 -1.82 -6.23 -3.47
C VAL A 73 -0.66 -5.37 -3.95
N TYR A 74 -0.05 -4.57 -3.07
CA TYR A 74 1.07 -3.70 -3.41
C TYR A 74 2.34 -4.49 -3.74
N SER A 75 2.55 -5.64 -3.10
CA SER A 75 3.61 -6.58 -3.46
C SER A 75 3.41 -7.13 -4.88
N ALA A 76 2.21 -7.59 -5.21
CA ALA A 76 1.88 -8.08 -6.54
C ALA A 76 2.00 -6.98 -7.63
N HIS A 77 1.64 -5.74 -7.30
CA HIS A 77 1.86 -4.59 -8.18
C HIS A 77 3.36 -4.35 -8.43
N ARG A 78 4.21 -4.37 -7.40
CA ARG A 78 5.66 -4.21 -7.54
C ARG A 78 6.26 -5.31 -8.43
N GLU A 79 5.82 -6.55 -8.28
CA GLU A 79 6.25 -7.65 -9.15
C GLU A 79 5.83 -7.42 -10.61
N SER A 80 4.59 -6.99 -10.84
CA SER A 80 4.08 -6.69 -12.18
C SER A 80 4.85 -5.54 -12.85
N ILE A 81 5.14 -4.49 -12.09
CA ILE A 81 5.96 -3.34 -12.50
C ILE A 81 7.37 -3.79 -12.89
N ARG A 82 8.01 -4.61 -12.04
CA ARG A 82 9.34 -5.15 -12.29
C ARG A 82 9.37 -6.04 -13.53
N SER A 83 8.36 -6.91 -13.69
CA SER A 83 8.23 -7.77 -14.86
C SER A 83 8.08 -6.95 -16.15
N PHE A 84 7.28 -5.89 -16.12
CA PHE A 84 7.15 -4.99 -17.27
C PHE A 84 8.47 -4.28 -17.58
N GLY A 85 9.15 -3.73 -16.56
CA GLY A 85 10.44 -3.05 -16.74
C GLY A 85 11.50 -3.98 -17.36
N SER A 86 11.57 -5.24 -16.92
CA SER A 86 12.47 -6.23 -17.51
C SER A 86 12.14 -6.51 -18.98
N ALA A 87 10.85 -6.65 -19.31
CA ALA A 87 10.44 -6.91 -20.69
C ALA A 87 10.76 -5.73 -21.63
N VAL A 88 10.65 -4.49 -21.15
CA VAL A 88 11.06 -3.29 -21.90
C VAL A 88 12.56 -3.30 -22.16
N ALA A 89 13.38 -3.57 -21.13
CA ALA A 89 14.84 -3.62 -21.27
C ALA A 89 15.30 -4.74 -22.23
N ASP A 90 14.70 -5.92 -22.15
CA ASP A 90 15.01 -7.04 -23.05
C ASP A 90 14.71 -6.70 -24.52
N LEU A 91 13.61 -5.97 -24.76
CA LEU A 91 13.25 -5.51 -26.11
C LEU A 91 14.22 -4.45 -26.64
N ASP A 92 14.69 -3.54 -25.79
CA ASP A 92 15.64 -2.48 -26.17
C ASP A 92 17.03 -3.05 -26.51
N ILE A 93 17.50 -4.06 -25.76
CA ILE A 93 18.77 -4.77 -26.05
C ILE A 93 18.70 -5.57 -27.37
N SER A 94 17.49 -5.99 -27.78
CA SER A 94 17.28 -6.81 -28.97
C SER A 94 17.15 -6.04 -30.30
N CYS A 95 17.07 -4.69 -30.25
CA CYS A 95 17.04 -3.79 -31.41
C CYS A 95 18.42 -3.24 -31.78
#